data_AF-A0A6L5Q836-F1
#
_entry.id   AF-A0A6L5Q836-F1
#
_cell.length_a   1.000
_cell.length_b   1.000
_cell.length_c   1.000
_cell.angle_alpha   90.00
_cell.angle_beta   90.00
_cell.angle_gamma   90.00
#
_symmetry.space_group_name_H-M   'P 1'
#
loop_
_entity.id
_entity.type
_entity.pdbx_description
1 polymer ?
#
loop_
_entity_poly.entity_id
_entity_poly.type
_entity_poly.pdbx_seq_one_letter_code
_entity_poly.pdbx_strand_id
1 'polypeptide(L)'
;MLKKLLLCVLMSLCVMALSACKGDEEKLKVAEDEQKIDEDKKVAEEEKRKQEEQQRAEEEKRKQEEQQRVEEEKRKQEEQQRVEEEKRKQEEQQRAEEEKRKQEEQQRAEEEKRKQEEQQRVEEKRKQEKQKTQQEQSIQQERTQKQEKTTQATGGKPTRSQISVGSHVVIQLDNDYSKTVSGVVKDILTHSETHPYGIKVRLQDGQIGRVQSVN
;
A
#
# COMPACT_ATOMS: atom_id res chain seq x y z
N MET A 1 19.66 -140.29 -57.48
CA MET A 1 20.57 -139.38 -56.73
C MET A 1 20.37 -137.91 -57.10
N LEU A 2 20.15 -137.54 -58.37
CA LEU A 2 20.06 -136.14 -58.82
C LEU A 2 18.94 -135.29 -58.17
N LYS A 3 17.75 -135.85 -57.94
CA LYS A 3 16.61 -135.10 -57.35
C LYS A 3 16.86 -134.67 -55.89
N LYS A 4 17.62 -135.45 -55.12
CA LYS A 4 17.97 -135.12 -53.73
C LYS A 4 19.03 -134.01 -53.67
N LEU A 5 19.99 -134.02 -54.61
CA LEU A 5 21.00 -132.97 -54.73
C LEU A 5 20.37 -131.62 -55.13
N LEU A 6 19.45 -131.63 -56.10
CA LEU A 6 18.76 -130.41 -56.54
C LEU A 6 17.95 -129.77 -55.39
N LEU A 7 17.28 -130.59 -54.56
CA LEU A 7 16.47 -130.10 -53.45
C LEU A 7 17.34 -129.51 -52.31
N CYS A 8 18.52 -130.10 -52.06
CA CYS A 8 19.49 -129.54 -51.12
C CYS A 8 20.09 -128.21 -51.59
N VAL A 9 20.39 -128.06 -52.89
CA VAL A 9 20.87 -126.79 -53.43
C VAL A 9 19.77 -125.73 -53.36
N LEU A 10 18.53 -126.06 -53.70
CA LEU A 10 17.40 -125.12 -53.66
C LEU A 10 17.09 -124.65 -52.23
N MET A 11 17.15 -125.56 -51.26
CA MET A 11 16.96 -125.22 -49.84
C MET A 11 18.13 -124.38 -49.29
N SER A 12 19.37 -124.67 -49.69
CA SER A 12 20.54 -123.86 -49.32
C SER A 12 20.44 -122.44 -49.90
N LEU A 13 19.98 -122.30 -51.14
CA LEU A 13 19.74 -121.02 -51.81
C LEU A 13 18.61 -120.23 -51.13
N CYS A 14 17.53 -120.90 -50.70
CA CYS A 14 16.46 -120.26 -49.93
C CYS A 14 16.90 -119.78 -48.55
N VAL A 15 17.74 -120.54 -47.83
CA VAL A 15 18.25 -120.13 -46.51
C VAL A 15 19.20 -118.93 -46.65
N MET A 16 20.06 -118.90 -47.68
CA MET A 16 20.90 -117.74 -47.96
C MET A 16 20.08 -116.50 -48.38
N ALA A 17 18.99 -116.68 -49.12
CA ALA A 17 18.10 -115.57 -49.49
C ALA A 17 17.36 -114.98 -48.26
N LEU A 18 16.91 -115.80 -47.31
CA LEU A 18 16.22 -115.33 -46.10
C LEU A 18 17.15 -114.62 -45.11
N SER A 19 18.45 -114.98 -45.07
CA SER A 19 19.44 -114.26 -44.26
C SER A 19 19.84 -112.90 -44.85
N ALA A 20 19.75 -112.71 -46.17
CA ALA A 20 20.06 -111.43 -46.81
C ALA A 20 18.96 -110.38 -46.62
N CYS A 21 17.69 -110.79 -46.50
CA CYS A 21 16.56 -109.87 -46.33
C CYS A 21 16.43 -109.29 -44.90
N LYS A 22 17.19 -109.77 -43.91
CA LYS A 22 17.13 -109.30 -42.51
C LYS A 22 18.07 -108.11 -42.22
N GLY A 23 19.06 -107.85 -43.09
CA GLY A 23 20.01 -106.73 -42.93
C GLY A 23 19.50 -105.39 -43.47
N ASP A 24 18.58 -105.40 -44.43
CA ASP A 24 18.02 -104.16 -45.01
C ASP A 24 16.92 -103.53 -44.13
N GLU A 25 16.27 -104.31 -43.25
CA GLU A 25 15.20 -103.83 -42.37
C GLU A 25 15.73 -103.05 -41.15
N GLU A 26 16.94 -103.35 -40.65
CA GLU A 26 17.62 -102.58 -39.60
C GLU A 26 18.19 -101.26 -40.12
N LYS A 27 18.68 -101.24 -41.38
CA LYS A 27 19.24 -100.03 -41.99
C LYS A 27 18.17 -99.01 -42.38
N LEU A 28 16.93 -99.44 -42.63
CA LEU A 28 15.78 -98.56 -42.84
C LEU A 28 15.28 -97.93 -41.53
N LYS A 29 15.19 -98.72 -40.45
CA LYS A 29 14.72 -98.24 -39.12
C LYS A 29 15.67 -97.22 -38.49
N VAL A 30 16.98 -97.41 -38.62
CA VAL A 30 17.98 -96.45 -38.13
C VAL A 30 17.90 -95.11 -38.89
N ALA A 31 17.57 -95.13 -40.18
CA ALA A 31 17.40 -93.91 -40.98
C ALA A 31 16.08 -93.17 -40.66
N GLU A 32 14.99 -93.90 -40.40
CA GLU A 32 13.71 -93.30 -39.95
C GLU A 32 13.83 -92.71 -38.53
N ASP A 33 14.55 -93.38 -37.62
CA ASP A 33 14.81 -92.86 -36.27
C ASP A 33 15.72 -91.62 -36.29
N GLU A 34 16.76 -91.58 -37.15
CA GLU A 34 17.59 -90.38 -37.33
C GLU A 34 16.81 -89.19 -37.92
N GLN A 35 15.91 -89.43 -38.88
CA GLN A 35 15.04 -88.39 -39.43
C GLN A 35 14.04 -87.85 -38.40
N LYS A 36 13.49 -88.72 -37.56
CA LYS A 36 12.57 -88.34 -36.49
C LYS A 36 13.25 -87.51 -35.39
N ILE A 37 14.50 -87.84 -35.06
CA ILE A 37 15.31 -87.06 -34.10
C ILE A 37 15.63 -85.66 -34.66
N ASP A 38 15.90 -85.53 -35.97
CA ASP A 38 16.15 -84.22 -36.60
C ASP A 38 14.88 -83.35 -36.67
N GLU A 39 13.71 -83.96 -36.94
CA GLU A 39 12.40 -83.30 -36.88
C GLU A 39 12.06 -82.85 -35.44
N ASP A 40 12.18 -83.72 -34.45
CA ASP A 40 11.92 -83.40 -33.03
C ASP A 40 12.86 -82.28 -32.53
N LYS A 41 14.11 -82.25 -33.00
CA LYS A 41 15.07 -81.20 -32.68
C LYS A 41 14.72 -79.86 -33.33
N LYS A 42 14.21 -79.86 -34.57
CA LYS A 42 13.72 -78.64 -35.25
C LYS A 42 12.47 -78.08 -34.59
N VAL A 43 11.52 -78.93 -34.22
CA VAL A 43 10.31 -78.53 -33.49
C VAL A 43 10.66 -77.94 -32.13
N ALA A 44 11.59 -78.56 -31.39
CA ALA A 44 12.09 -78.04 -30.12
C ALA A 44 12.83 -76.69 -30.27
N GLU A 45 13.60 -76.50 -31.34
CA GLU A 45 14.25 -75.21 -31.62
C GLU A 45 13.22 -74.13 -32.00
N GLU A 46 12.19 -74.47 -32.76
CA GLU A 46 11.11 -73.54 -33.13
C GLU A 46 10.26 -73.13 -31.92
N GLU A 47 9.91 -74.06 -31.03
CA GLU A 47 9.23 -73.74 -29.76
C GLU A 47 10.10 -72.84 -28.87
N LYS A 48 11.41 -73.12 -28.77
CA LYS A 48 12.33 -72.28 -28.00
C LYS A 48 12.43 -70.87 -28.58
N ARG A 49 12.45 -70.73 -29.91
CA ARG A 49 12.42 -69.42 -30.58
C ARG A 49 11.11 -68.67 -30.31
N LYS A 50 9.96 -69.34 -30.36
CA LYS A 50 8.65 -68.74 -30.04
C LYS A 50 8.57 -68.28 -28.58
N GLN A 51 9.09 -69.08 -27.64
CA GLN A 51 9.17 -68.69 -26.23
C GLN A 51 10.11 -67.49 -26.02
N GLU A 52 11.27 -67.46 -26.68
CA GLU A 52 12.20 -66.33 -26.60
C GLU A 52 11.62 -65.05 -27.23
N GLU A 53 10.89 -65.16 -28.34
CA GLU A 53 10.18 -64.04 -28.97
C GLU A 53 9.05 -63.51 -28.08
N GLN A 54 8.27 -64.38 -27.45
CA GLN A 54 7.25 -63.99 -26.47
C GLN A 54 7.85 -63.29 -25.25
N GLN A 55 8.98 -63.79 -24.71
CA GLN A 55 9.69 -63.16 -23.60
C GLN A 55 10.23 -61.77 -23.98
N ARG A 56 10.80 -61.62 -25.19
CA ARG A 56 11.27 -60.32 -25.69
C ARG A 56 10.13 -59.33 -25.89
N ALA A 57 8.99 -59.78 -26.43
CA ALA A 57 7.80 -58.94 -26.61
C ALA A 57 7.21 -58.50 -25.25
N GLU A 58 7.18 -59.39 -24.25
CA GLU A 58 6.73 -59.06 -22.89
C GLU A 58 7.70 -58.10 -22.19
N GLU A 59 9.01 -58.30 -22.33
CA GLU A 59 10.03 -57.40 -21.78
C GLU A 59 9.95 -56.00 -22.41
N GLU A 60 9.75 -55.91 -23.73
CA GLU A 60 9.56 -54.63 -24.43
C GLU A 60 8.28 -53.92 -23.97
N LYS A 61 7.17 -54.66 -23.84
CA LYS A 61 5.91 -54.11 -23.31
C LYS A 61 6.08 -53.61 -21.88
N ARG A 62 6.81 -54.34 -21.04
CA ARG A 62 7.11 -53.94 -19.65
C ARG A 62 7.96 -52.66 -19.61
N LYS A 63 8.97 -52.53 -20.48
CA LYS A 63 9.77 -51.31 -20.61
C LYS A 63 8.95 -50.11 -21.08
N GLN A 64 8.04 -50.30 -22.03
CA GLN A 64 7.13 -49.25 -22.49
C GLN A 64 6.16 -48.81 -21.37
N GLU A 65 5.60 -49.76 -20.61
CA GLU A 65 4.72 -49.44 -19.48
C GLU A 65 5.49 -48.72 -18.35
N GLU A 66 6.72 -49.13 -18.06
CA GLU A 66 7.58 -48.46 -17.08
C GLU A 66 7.91 -47.03 -17.52
N GLN A 67 8.26 -46.80 -18.79
CA GLN A 67 8.48 -45.46 -19.34
C GLN A 67 7.22 -44.58 -19.25
N GLN A 68 6.04 -45.14 -19.55
CA GLN A 68 4.77 -44.40 -19.42
C GLN A 68 4.47 -44.04 -17.96
N ARG A 69 4.71 -44.94 -17.01
CA ARG A 69 4.52 -44.66 -15.57
C ARG A 69 5.46 -43.56 -15.07
N VAL A 70 6.73 -43.60 -15.49
CA VAL A 70 7.72 -42.56 -15.14
C VAL A 70 7.33 -41.21 -15.76
N GLU A 71 6.86 -41.18 -17.01
CA GLU A 71 6.39 -39.94 -17.63
C GLU A 71 5.13 -39.40 -16.95
N GLU A 72 4.16 -40.25 -16.61
CA GLU A 72 2.94 -39.86 -15.89
C GLU A 72 3.26 -39.31 -14.50
N GLU A 73 4.17 -39.95 -13.77
CA GLU A 73 4.63 -39.46 -12.46
C GLU A 73 5.34 -38.10 -12.58
N LYS A 74 6.21 -37.94 -13.59
CA LYS A 74 6.86 -36.65 -13.87
C LYS A 74 5.86 -35.55 -14.22
N ARG A 75 4.83 -35.86 -15.03
CA ARG A 75 3.74 -34.92 -15.35
C ARG A 75 2.97 -34.51 -14.10
N LYS A 76 2.63 -35.46 -13.21
CA LYS A 76 1.96 -35.16 -11.94
C LYS A 76 2.81 -34.28 -11.02
N GLN A 77 4.11 -34.54 -10.93
CA GLN A 77 5.03 -33.71 -10.15
C GLN A 77 5.14 -32.29 -10.73
N GLU A 78 5.26 -32.15 -12.06
CA GLU A 78 5.30 -30.84 -12.71
C GLU A 78 3.99 -30.06 -12.53
N GLU A 79 2.84 -30.73 -12.64
CA GLU A 79 1.52 -30.13 -12.38
C GLU A 79 1.39 -29.65 -10.93
N GLN A 80 1.80 -30.46 -9.95
CA GLN A 80 1.83 -30.05 -8.54
C GLN A 80 2.73 -28.83 -8.31
N GLN A 81 3.92 -28.79 -8.92
CA GLN A 81 4.82 -27.65 -8.84
C GLN A 81 4.22 -26.38 -9.45
N ARG A 82 3.55 -26.50 -10.61
CA ARG A 82 2.86 -25.37 -11.25
C ARG A 82 1.73 -24.81 -10.38
N VAL A 83 0.92 -25.70 -9.79
CA VAL A 83 -0.16 -25.30 -8.88
C VAL A 83 0.38 -24.64 -7.61
N GLU A 84 1.46 -25.17 -7.05
CA GLU A 84 2.11 -24.56 -5.87
C GLU A 84 2.73 -23.20 -6.22
N GLU A 85 3.40 -23.07 -7.36
CA GLU A 85 3.98 -21.81 -7.83
C GLU A 85 2.88 -20.75 -8.07
N GLU A 86 1.77 -21.13 -8.71
CA GLU A 86 0.63 -20.24 -8.92
C GLU A 86 0.01 -19.80 -7.59
N LYS A 87 -0.16 -20.72 -6.63
CA LYS A 87 -0.65 -20.40 -5.28
C LYS A 87 0.29 -19.44 -4.55
N ARG A 88 1.61 -19.64 -4.65
CA ARG A 88 2.61 -18.73 -4.07
C ARG A 88 2.54 -17.34 -4.69
N LYS A 89 2.38 -17.25 -6.02
CA LYS A 89 2.20 -15.96 -6.73
C LYS A 89 0.93 -15.23 -6.30
N GLN A 90 -0.19 -15.96 -6.16
CA GLN A 90 -1.45 -15.38 -5.67
C GLN A 90 -1.33 -14.90 -4.22
N GLU A 91 -0.69 -15.67 -3.35
CA GLU A 91 -0.46 -15.29 -1.96
C GLU A 91 0.47 -14.07 -1.85
N GLU A 92 1.52 -14.01 -2.66
CA GLU A 92 2.43 -12.85 -2.73
C GLU A 92 1.70 -11.58 -3.21
N GLN A 93 0.86 -11.70 -4.24
CA GLN A 93 0.02 -10.59 -4.71
C GLN A 93 -0.95 -10.10 -3.63
N GLN A 94 -1.61 -11.02 -2.91
CA GLN A 94 -2.52 -10.67 -1.81
C GLN A 94 -1.77 -9.98 -0.66
N ARG A 95 -0.57 -10.46 -0.29
CA ARG A 95 0.26 -9.81 0.73
C ARG A 95 0.70 -8.41 0.31
N ALA A 96 1.11 -8.24 -0.95
CA ALA A 96 1.49 -6.94 -1.49
C ALA A 96 0.30 -5.96 -1.52
N GLU A 97 -0.89 -6.42 -1.89
CA GLU A 97 -2.11 -5.62 -1.86
C GLU A 97 -2.53 -5.25 -0.43
N GLU A 98 -2.46 -6.20 0.51
CA GLU A 98 -2.76 -5.96 1.92
C GLU A 98 -1.77 -4.96 2.54
N GLU A 99 -0.48 -5.07 2.23
CA GLU A 99 0.54 -4.13 2.68
C GLU A 99 0.29 -2.72 2.10
N LYS A 100 -0.01 -2.62 0.80
CA LYS A 100 -0.37 -1.35 0.16
C LYS A 100 -1.60 -0.72 0.80
N ARG A 101 -2.64 -1.53 1.09
CA ARG A 101 -3.85 -1.06 1.77
C ARG A 101 -3.55 -0.55 3.18
N LYS A 102 -2.69 -1.25 3.95
CA LYS A 102 -2.25 -0.80 5.27
C LYS A 102 -1.48 0.52 5.21
N GLN A 103 -0.59 0.67 4.24
CA GLN A 103 0.14 1.93 4.02
C GLN A 103 -0.80 3.08 3.65
N GLU A 104 -1.76 2.83 2.75
CA GLU A 104 -2.76 3.84 2.37
C GLU A 104 -3.67 4.22 3.55
N GLU A 105 -4.09 3.26 4.37
CA GLU A 105 -4.88 3.52 5.57
C GLU A 105 -4.11 4.35 6.61
N GLN A 106 -2.82 4.04 6.81
CA GLN A 106 -1.94 4.84 7.67
C GLN A 106 -1.77 6.27 7.14
N GLN A 107 -1.56 6.45 5.83
CA GLN A 107 -1.46 7.78 5.22
C GLN A 107 -2.76 8.58 5.36
N ARG A 108 -3.92 7.95 5.16
CA ARG A 108 -5.23 8.59 5.35
C ARG A 108 -5.44 9.00 6.80
N ALA A 109 -5.08 8.15 7.76
CA ALA A 109 -5.19 8.47 9.20
C ALA A 109 -4.25 9.62 9.59
N GLU A 110 -3.02 9.65 9.07
CA GLU A 110 -2.07 10.74 9.29
C GLU A 110 -2.55 12.06 8.66
N GLU A 111 -3.07 12.00 7.43
CA GLU A 111 -3.64 13.17 6.75
C GLU A 111 -4.86 13.73 7.49
N GLU A 112 -5.74 12.87 7.98
CA GLU A 112 -6.89 13.27 8.80
C GLU A 112 -6.45 13.93 10.11
N LYS A 113 -5.47 13.34 10.80
CA LYS A 113 -4.89 13.92 12.02
C LYS A 113 -4.27 15.30 11.75
N ARG A 114 -3.54 15.44 10.63
CA ARG A 114 -2.96 16.73 10.21
C ARG A 114 -4.03 17.78 9.94
N LYS A 115 -5.14 17.39 9.28
CA LYS A 115 -6.29 18.29 9.04
C LYS A 115 -6.95 18.72 10.35
N GLN A 116 -7.13 17.80 11.30
CA GLN A 116 -7.68 18.13 12.63
C GLN A 116 -6.77 19.08 13.41
N GLU A 117 -5.45 18.82 13.43
CA GLU A 117 -4.47 19.69 14.08
C GLU A 117 -4.44 21.09 13.44
N GLU A 118 -4.50 21.17 12.10
CA GLU A 118 -4.57 22.45 11.41
C GLU A 118 -5.84 23.23 11.75
N GLN A 119 -7.01 22.57 11.78
CA GLN A 119 -8.27 23.19 12.21
C GLN A 119 -8.19 23.72 13.65
N GLN A 120 -7.62 22.94 14.58
CA GLN A 120 -7.42 23.37 15.96
C GLN A 120 -6.49 24.58 16.04
N ARG A 121 -5.38 24.60 15.30
CA ARG A 121 -4.46 25.75 15.26
C ARG A 121 -5.12 27.00 14.69
N VAL A 122 -5.96 26.87 13.67
CA VAL A 122 -6.72 28.00 13.10
C VAL A 122 -7.76 28.51 14.10
N GLU A 123 -8.48 27.62 14.79
CA GLU A 123 -9.44 28.00 15.81
C GLU A 123 -8.76 28.70 17.00
N GLU A 124 -7.62 28.18 17.46
CA GLU A 124 -6.83 28.78 18.53
C GLU A 124 -6.34 30.18 18.15
N LYS A 125 -5.80 30.35 16.93
CA LYS A 125 -5.41 31.67 16.41
C LYS A 125 -6.59 32.65 16.40
N ARG A 126 -7.77 32.22 15.95
CA ARG A 126 -9.00 33.06 15.98
C ARG A 126 -9.41 33.44 17.40
N LYS A 127 -9.27 32.52 18.37
CA LYS A 127 -9.57 32.82 19.79
C LYS A 127 -8.58 33.84 20.35
N GLN A 128 -7.28 33.67 20.09
CA GLN A 128 -6.24 34.61 20.50
C GLN A 128 -6.45 35.99 19.87
N GLU A 129 -6.78 36.06 18.58
CA GLU A 129 -7.07 37.30 17.88
C GLU A 129 -8.29 38.02 18.47
N LYS A 130 -9.39 37.30 18.71
CA LYS A 130 -10.57 37.85 19.38
C LYS A 130 -10.26 38.39 20.78
N GLN A 131 -9.45 37.67 21.56
CA GLN A 131 -9.02 38.13 22.88
C GLN A 131 -8.20 39.43 22.78
N LYS A 132 -7.26 39.51 21.83
CA LYS A 132 -6.49 40.74 21.59
C LYS A 132 -7.39 41.91 21.22
N THR A 133 -8.34 41.71 20.29
CA THR A 133 -9.29 42.76 19.91
C THR A 133 -10.16 43.21 21.07
N GLN A 134 -10.67 42.27 21.89
CA GLN A 134 -11.45 42.61 23.09
C GLN A 134 -10.63 43.40 24.11
N GLN A 135 -9.37 43.01 24.33
CA GLN A 135 -8.46 43.71 25.21
C GLN A 135 -8.12 45.12 24.71
N GLU A 136 -7.89 45.28 23.40
CA GLU A 136 -7.69 46.59 22.77
C GLU A 136 -8.93 47.47 22.93
N GLN A 137 -10.13 46.93 22.72
CA GLN A 137 -11.39 47.64 22.93
C GLN A 137 -11.56 48.08 24.39
N SER A 138 -11.27 47.21 25.36
CA SER A 138 -11.36 47.58 26.78
C SER A 138 -10.35 48.67 27.15
N ILE A 139 -9.13 48.62 26.60
CA ILE A 139 -8.12 49.66 26.81
C ILE A 139 -8.59 51.00 26.21
N GLN A 140 -9.21 51.01 25.02
CA GLN A 140 -9.75 52.22 24.43
C GLN A 140 -10.93 52.80 25.23
N GLN A 141 -11.81 51.94 25.76
CA GLN A 141 -12.89 52.36 26.66
C GLN A 141 -12.33 52.93 27.97
N GLU A 142 -11.30 52.32 28.55
CA GLU A 142 -10.68 52.85 29.78
C GLU A 142 -9.95 54.19 29.51
N ARG A 143 -9.34 54.37 28.34
CA ARG A 143 -8.72 55.64 27.91
C ARG A 143 -9.75 56.75 27.72
N THR A 144 -10.88 56.45 27.09
CA THR A 144 -11.98 57.42 26.92
C THR A 144 -12.58 57.81 28.27
N GLN A 145 -12.82 56.83 29.16
CA GLN A 145 -13.27 57.12 30.53
C GLN A 145 -12.24 57.90 31.36
N LYS A 146 -10.92 57.63 31.21
CA LYS A 146 -9.88 58.46 31.85
C LYS A 146 -9.84 59.87 31.29
N GLN A 147 -10.03 60.06 29.98
CA GLN A 147 -10.14 61.40 29.40
C GLN A 147 -11.37 62.15 29.93
N GLU A 148 -12.53 61.50 30.00
CA GLU A 148 -13.75 62.06 30.59
C GLU A 148 -13.62 62.33 32.10
N LYS A 149 -12.85 61.52 32.83
CA LYS A 149 -12.59 61.77 34.26
C LYS A 149 -11.56 62.88 34.48
N THR A 150 -10.64 63.08 33.53
CA THR A 150 -9.65 64.17 33.58
C THR A 150 -10.30 65.54 33.33
N THR A 151 -11.39 65.61 32.53
CA THR A 151 -12.17 66.85 32.39
C THR A 151 -12.96 67.20 33.65
N GLN A 152 -13.26 66.25 34.54
CA GLN A 152 -13.89 66.51 35.84
C GLN A 152 -12.90 66.95 36.93
N ALA A 153 -11.59 66.74 36.74
CA ALA A 153 -10.55 67.10 37.71
C ALA A 153 -10.13 68.59 37.65
N THR A 154 -10.61 69.39 36.69
CA THR A 154 -10.28 70.83 36.57
C THR A 154 -11.10 71.75 37.45
N GLY A 155 -11.86 71.21 38.43
CA GLY A 155 -12.62 72.03 39.39
C GLY A 155 -13.66 72.95 38.73
N GLY A 156 -14.17 72.58 37.55
CA GLY A 156 -15.13 73.37 36.78
C GLY A 156 -14.53 74.45 35.87
N LYS A 157 -13.19 74.56 35.78
CA LYS A 157 -12.54 75.49 34.84
C LYS A 157 -12.51 74.91 33.41
N PRO A 158 -12.84 75.72 32.38
CA PRO A 158 -12.86 75.25 30.98
C PRO A 158 -11.49 74.78 30.51
N THR A 159 -11.46 73.70 29.73
CA THR A 159 -10.24 73.22 29.07
C THR A 159 -9.99 73.99 27.78
N ARG A 160 -8.75 73.92 27.25
CA ARG A 160 -8.39 74.62 26.02
C ARG A 160 -9.26 74.19 24.86
N SER A 161 -9.58 72.91 24.69
CA SER A 161 -10.41 72.42 23.58
C SER A 161 -11.85 72.97 23.61
N GLN A 162 -12.33 73.46 24.75
CA GLN A 162 -13.66 74.07 24.88
C GLN A 162 -13.72 75.55 24.46
N ILE A 163 -12.57 76.20 24.22
CA ILE A 163 -12.49 77.63 23.90
C ILE A 163 -11.99 77.81 22.46
N SER A 164 -12.70 78.57 21.63
CA SER A 164 -12.25 78.91 20.28
C SER A 164 -12.00 80.40 20.11
N VAL A 165 -11.15 80.78 19.16
CA VAL A 165 -11.03 82.18 18.74
C VAL A 165 -12.38 82.60 18.15
N GLY A 166 -12.93 83.72 18.62
CA GLY A 166 -14.28 84.16 18.28
C GLY A 166 -15.38 83.70 19.26
N SER A 167 -15.09 82.80 20.21
CA SER A 167 -16.06 82.41 21.25
C SER A 167 -16.26 83.53 22.28
N HIS A 168 -17.47 83.62 22.84
CA HIS A 168 -17.77 84.53 23.93
C HIS A 168 -17.47 83.86 25.27
N VAL A 169 -16.61 84.48 26.08
CA VAL A 169 -16.11 83.89 27.34
C VAL A 169 -16.12 84.91 28.46
N VAL A 170 -16.14 84.43 29.70
CA VAL A 170 -15.93 85.26 30.90
C VAL A 170 -14.52 85.00 31.41
N ILE A 171 -13.73 86.08 31.50
CA ILE A 171 -12.36 86.04 32.03
C ILE A 171 -12.26 86.74 33.38
N GLN A 172 -11.40 86.23 34.25
CA GLN A 172 -10.84 86.97 35.37
C GLN A 172 -9.58 87.69 34.89
N LEU A 173 -9.52 89.01 35.05
CA LEU A 173 -8.41 89.80 34.51
C LEU A 173 -7.08 89.52 35.24
N ASP A 174 -5.98 89.58 34.50
CA ASP A 174 -4.63 89.42 35.09
C ASP A 174 -4.15 90.68 35.83
N ASN A 175 -4.67 91.86 35.48
CA ASN A 175 -4.32 93.13 36.12
C ASN A 175 -5.12 93.39 37.40
N ASP A 176 -6.34 92.86 37.50
CA ASP A 176 -7.23 93.00 38.63
C ASP A 176 -8.04 91.71 38.82
N TYR A 177 -7.51 90.82 39.66
CA TYR A 177 -8.10 89.52 39.93
C TYR A 177 -9.49 89.58 40.58
N SER A 178 -9.92 90.73 41.11
CA SER A 178 -11.26 90.87 41.70
C SER A 178 -12.36 91.04 40.64
N LYS A 179 -11.99 91.35 39.39
CA LYS A 179 -12.92 91.68 38.32
C LYS A 179 -13.04 90.55 37.30
N THR A 180 -14.28 90.34 36.87
CA THR A 180 -14.59 89.47 35.73
C THR A 180 -15.17 90.28 34.59
N VAL A 181 -14.76 89.97 33.37
CA VAL A 181 -15.16 90.65 32.16
C VAL A 181 -15.58 89.62 31.12
N SER A 182 -16.69 89.88 30.45
CA SER A 182 -17.17 89.07 29.34
C SER A 182 -16.76 89.68 28.00
N GLY A 183 -16.31 88.86 27.05
CA GLY A 183 -16.04 89.33 25.69
C GLY A 183 -15.66 88.23 24.73
N VAL A 184 -15.29 88.64 23.51
CA VAL A 184 -14.94 87.72 22.42
C VAL A 184 -13.45 87.45 22.41
N VAL A 185 -13.06 86.17 22.35
CA VAL A 185 -11.65 85.76 22.30
C VAL A 185 -11.00 86.17 20.98
N LYS A 186 -9.85 86.85 21.05
CA LYS A 186 -8.97 87.16 19.93
C LYS A 186 -7.84 86.15 19.81
N ASP A 187 -7.05 85.97 20.87
CA ASP A 187 -5.92 85.05 20.90
C ASP A 187 -6.01 84.16 22.14
N ILE A 188 -5.56 82.90 22.01
CA ILE A 188 -5.45 81.99 23.15
C ILE A 188 -3.98 81.84 23.51
N LEU A 189 -3.64 82.22 24.73
CA LEU A 189 -2.25 82.36 25.20
C LEU A 189 -1.75 81.14 25.98
N THR A 190 -2.63 80.17 26.26
CA THR A 190 -2.26 78.89 26.88
C THR A 190 -2.39 77.77 25.85
N HIS A 191 -1.29 77.04 25.62
CA HIS A 191 -1.21 75.95 24.65
C HIS A 191 -1.54 74.57 25.24
N SER A 192 -1.46 74.39 26.57
CA SER A 192 -1.80 73.12 27.22
C SER A 192 -3.31 72.91 27.29
N GLU A 193 -3.76 71.65 27.18
CA GLU A 193 -5.19 71.31 27.24
C GLU A 193 -5.83 71.70 28.57
N THR A 194 -5.08 71.49 29.65
CA THR A 194 -5.47 71.85 31.01
C THR A 194 -4.39 72.73 31.64
N HIS A 195 -4.80 73.63 32.52
CA HIS A 195 -3.88 74.50 33.27
C HIS A 195 -4.44 74.73 34.68
N PRO A 196 -3.63 74.60 35.76
CA PRO A 196 -4.12 74.69 37.14
C PRO A 196 -4.91 75.98 37.45
N TYR A 197 -4.50 77.10 36.85
CA TYR A 197 -5.15 78.39 37.06
C TYR A 197 -6.25 78.71 36.04
N GLY A 198 -6.44 77.88 35.01
CA GLY A 198 -7.33 78.15 33.88
C GLY A 198 -6.58 78.67 32.65
N ILE A 199 -7.23 78.54 31.49
CA ILE A 199 -6.71 78.91 30.17
C ILE A 199 -6.64 80.43 30.07
N LYS A 200 -5.46 80.96 29.70
CA LYS A 200 -5.27 82.40 29.48
C LYS A 200 -5.64 82.77 28.04
N VAL A 201 -6.40 83.85 27.88
CA VAL A 201 -6.84 84.37 26.59
C VAL A 201 -6.71 85.89 26.54
N ARG A 202 -6.65 86.43 25.32
CA ARG A 202 -6.76 87.86 25.02
C ARG A 202 -8.09 88.09 24.31
N LEU A 203 -8.86 89.07 24.78
CA LEU A 203 -10.12 89.49 24.17
C LEU A 203 -9.88 90.47 23.01
N GLN A 204 -10.90 90.69 22.17
CA GLN A 204 -10.84 91.61 21.04
C GLN A 204 -10.56 93.07 21.44
N ASP A 205 -10.99 93.47 22.63
CA ASP A 205 -10.71 94.78 23.23
C ASP A 205 -9.27 94.93 23.77
N GLY A 206 -8.46 93.86 23.69
CA GLY A 206 -7.07 93.83 24.15
C GLY A 206 -6.88 93.39 25.61
N GLN A 207 -7.96 93.18 26.37
CA GLN A 207 -7.87 92.71 27.76
C GLN A 207 -7.37 91.26 27.84
N ILE A 208 -6.59 90.94 28.87
CA ILE A 208 -5.98 89.61 29.07
C ILE A 208 -6.39 89.05 30.43
N GLY A 209 -6.79 87.78 30.45
CA GLY A 209 -7.20 87.12 31.67
C GLY A 209 -7.38 85.61 31.52
N ARG A 210 -7.80 84.97 32.60
CA ARG A 210 -8.04 83.52 32.68
C ARG A 210 -9.52 83.20 32.56
N VAL A 211 -9.87 82.26 31.70
CA VAL A 211 -11.27 81.88 31.47
C VAL A 211 -11.85 81.18 32.70
N GLN A 212 -13.00 81.68 33.16
CA GLN A 212 -13.79 81.09 34.24
C GLN A 212 -14.98 80.29 33.69
N SER A 213 -15.64 80.80 32.65
CA SER A 213 -16.74 80.10 31.97
C SER A 213 -16.75 80.43 30.46
N VAL A 214 -17.31 79.51 29.68
CA VAL A 214 -17.58 79.67 28.25
C VAL A 214 -19.10 79.77 28.08
N ASN A 215 -19.58 80.74 27.31
CA ASN A 215 -21.00 80.94 27.02
C ASN A 215 -21.38 80.35 25.66
#